data_AF-A0A3D3PE61-F1
#
_entry.id   AF-A0A3D3PE61-F1
#
_cell.length_a   1.000
_cell.length_b   1.000
_cell.length_c   1.000
_cell.angle_alpha   90.00
_cell.angle_beta   90.00
_cell.angle_gamma   90.00
#
_symmetry.space_group_name_H-M   'P 1'
#
loop_
_entity.id
_entity.type
_entity.pdbx_description
1 polymer ?
#
loop_
_entity_poly.entity_id
_entity_poly.type
_entity_poly.pdbx_seq_one_letter_code
_entity_poly.pdbx_strand_id
1 'polypeptide(L)' 'DHTTNGAEYITSADLSCLMHLEGILHRSKSNLKVLHIAEILNANL' A
#
# COMPACT_ATOMS: atom_id res chain seq x y z
N ASP A 1 12.85 -2.57 -6.90
CA ASP A 1 12.17 -1.33 -7.33
C ASP A 1 11.41 -0.65 -6.19
N HIS A 2 10.53 -1.31 -5.45
CA HIS A 2 9.93 -0.73 -4.22
C HIS A 2 10.66 -1.18 -2.94
N THR A 3 10.91 -2.48 -2.77
CA THR A 3 11.61 -3.06 -1.61
C THR A 3 13.08 -2.61 -1.52
N THR A 4 13.69 -2.31 -2.68
CA THR A 4 15.08 -1.81 -2.80
C THR A 4 15.22 -0.36 -2.32
N ASN A 5 14.14 0.41 -2.38
CA ASN A 5 14.13 1.83 -2.02
C ASN A 5 13.59 2.07 -0.59
N GLY A 6 13.42 1.01 0.20
CA GLY A 6 13.02 1.12 1.61
C GLY A 6 11.59 1.64 1.83
N ALA A 7 10.74 1.65 0.82
CA ALA A 7 9.37 2.11 0.99
C ALA A 7 8.59 1.14 1.90
N GLU A 8 7.83 1.70 2.84
CA GLU A 8 7.05 0.95 3.84
C GLU A 8 5.57 0.84 3.46
N TYR A 9 5.10 1.73 2.59
CA TYR A 9 3.70 1.87 2.20
C TYR A 9 3.55 1.95 0.68
N ILE A 10 2.50 1.31 0.17
CA ILE A 10 1.99 1.46 -1.20
C ILE A 10 0.67 2.21 -1.12
N THR A 11 0.50 3.24 -1.96
CA THR A 11 -0.73 4.04 -2.01
C THR A 11 -1.33 4.12 -3.40
N SER A 12 -2.66 4.25 -3.47
CA SER A 12 -3.43 4.48 -4.70
C SER A 12 -4.75 5.19 -4.38
N ALA A 13 -5.39 5.73 -5.41
CA ALA A 13 -6.76 6.24 -5.37
C ALA A 13 -7.81 5.19 -5.79
N ASP A 14 -7.37 4.02 -6.27
CA ASP A 14 -8.25 2.93 -6.70
C ASP A 14 -8.20 1.77 -5.69
N LEU A 15 -9.33 1.52 -5.03
CA LEU A 15 -9.51 0.41 -4.08
C LEU A 15 -9.28 -0.96 -4.72
N SER A 16 -9.70 -1.17 -5.96
CA SER A 16 -9.55 -2.45 -6.67
C SER A 16 -8.07 -2.77 -6.87
N CYS A 17 -7.26 -1.76 -7.21
CA CYS A 17 -5.82 -1.90 -7.31
C CYS A 17 -5.19 -2.23 -5.95
N LEU A 18 -5.60 -1.54 -4.88
CA LEU A 18 -5.07 -1.78 -3.54
C LEU A 18 -5.40 -3.19 -3.05
N MET A 19 -6.63 -3.67 -3.23
CA MET A 19 -7.04 -5.02 -2.87
C MET A 19 -6.26 -6.09 -3.65
N HIS A 20 -6.03 -5.86 -4.95
CA HIS A 20 -5.24 -6.76 -5.77
C HIS A 20 -3.79 -6.87 -5.26
N LEU A 21 -3.18 -5.72 -4.96
CA LEU A 21 -1.81 -5.64 -4.45
C LEU A 21 -1.70 -6.23 -3.05
N GLU A 22 -2.64 -5.95 -2.15
CA GLU A 22 -2.71 -6.53 -0.82
C GLU A 22 -2.74 -8.06 -0.89
N GLY A 23 -3.53 -8.64 -1.80
CA GLY A 23 -3.53 -10.09 -2.03
C GLY A 23 -2.17 -10.65 -2.47
N ILE A 24 -1.44 -9.93 -3.32
CA ILE A 24 -0.07 -10.33 -3.74
C ILE A 24 0.90 -10.24 -2.57
N LEU A 25 0.86 -9.14 -1.80
CA LEU A 25 1.74 -8.89 -0.67
C LEU A 25 1.54 -9.93 0.44
N HIS A 26 0.29 -10.28 0.72
CA HIS A 26 -0.06 -11.28 1.72
C HIS A 26 0.49 -12.67 1.33
N ARG A 27 0.31 -13.11 0.08
CA ARG A 27 0.89 -14.37 -0.41
C ARG A 27 2.42 -14.38 -0.39
N SER A 28 3.02 -13.21 -0.58
CA SER A 28 4.48 -13.04 -0.60
C SER A 28 5.08 -12.81 0.80
N LYS A 29 4.27 -12.82 1.86
CA LYS A 29 4.66 -12.49 3.25
C LYS A 29 5.45 -11.17 3.35
N SER A 30 5.02 -10.19 2.58
CA SER A 30 5.67 -8.88 2.54
C SER A 30 5.32 -8.06 3.79
N ASN A 31 6.27 -7.30 4.32
CA ASN A 31 6.04 -6.34 5.42
C ASN A 31 5.47 -5.00 4.93
N LEU A 32 5.27 -4.86 3.63
CA LEU A 32 4.78 -3.65 2.98
C LEU A 32 3.29 -3.50 3.24
N LYS A 33 2.88 -2.29 3.61
CA LYS A 33 1.48 -1.97 3.91
C LYS A 33 0.83 -1.25 2.75
N VAL A 34 -0.48 -1.40 2.62
CA VAL A 34 -1.27 -0.74 1.59
C VAL A 34 -2.17 0.31 2.27
N LEU A 35 -2.22 1.53 1.73
CA LEU A 35 -3.06 2.63 2.21
C LEU A 35 -3.77 3.29 1.02
N HIS A 36 -4.98 3.79 1.23
CA HIS A 36 -5.64 4.64 0.26
C HIS A 36 -5.16 6.09 0.41
N ILE A 37 -5.07 6.83 -0.70
CA ILE A 37 -4.59 8.22 -0.66
C ILE A 37 -5.42 9.12 0.26
N ALA A 38 -6.73 8.86 0.38
CA ALA A 38 -7.59 9.60 1.29
C ALA A 38 -7.21 9.41 2.77
N GLU A 39 -6.71 8.23 3.17
CA GLU A 39 -6.25 7.99 4.54
C GLU A 39 -5.01 8.82 4.85
N ILE A 40 -4.09 8.94 3.88
CA ILE A 40 -2.90 9.78 3.99
C ILE A 40 -3.28 11.26 4.11
N LEU A 41 -4.19 11.73 3.25
CA LEU A 41 -4.63 13.12 3.26
C LEU A 41 -5.44 13.46 4.52
N ASN A 42 -6.16 12.50 5.09
CA ASN A 42 -6.93 12.67 6.32
C ASN A 42 -6.09 12.45 7.60
N ALA A 43 -4.81 12.08 7.51
CA ALA A 43 -3.99 11.73 8.67
C ALA A 43 -3.70 12.91 9.64
N ASN A 44 -4.06 14.15 9.27
CA ASN A 44 -3.81 15.36 10.05
C ASN A 44 -5.10 16.08 10.50
N LEU A 45 -6.26 15.42 10.39
CA LEU A 45 -7.54 15.90 10.91
C LEU A 45 -7.86 15.19 12.24
#